data_AF-A0A2R5LD56-F1
#
_entry.id   AF-A0A2R5LD56-F1
#
_cell.length_a   1.000
_cell.length_b   1.000
_cell.length_c   1.000
_cell.angle_alpha   90.00
_cell.angle_beta   90.00
_cell.angle_gamma   90.00
#
_symmetry.space_group_name_H-M   'P 1'
#
loop_
_entity.id
_entity.type
_entity.pdbx_description
1 polymer ?
#
loop_
_entity_poly.entity_id
_entity_poly.type
_entity_poly.pdbx_seq_one_letter_code
_entity_poly.pdbx_strand_id
1 'polypeptide(L)'
;YLGQTGRCLNVRLREHKYNLSARSGNLFLHVRDCGCLPLFGDTQIKGRFSDSREREIWEAFLIAEGGDKCVSSASIGLTTKEREFVSPFKERCC
;
A
#
# COMPACT_ATOMS: atom_id res chain seq x y z
N TYR A 1 3.18 -4.96 2.74
CA TYR A 1 2.27 -3.85 3.09
C TYR A 1 2.31 -2.83 1.97
N LEU A 2 1.16 -2.48 1.43
CA LEU A 2 0.93 -1.34 0.53
C LEU A 2 -0.03 -0.36 1.20
N GLY A 3 0.21 0.93 1.03
CA GLY A 3 -0.70 1.93 1.59
C GLY A 3 -0.54 3.27 0.89
N GLN A 4 -1.58 4.10 1.01
CA GLN A 4 -1.63 5.42 0.43
C GLN A 4 -1.40 6.53 1.46
N THR A 5 -1.00 7.70 0.95
CA THR A 5 -0.97 8.92 1.75
C THR A 5 -1.19 10.17 0.91
N GLY A 6 -2.12 11.03 1.35
CA GLY A 6 -2.20 12.43 0.91
C GLY A 6 -1.26 13.37 1.67
N ARG A 7 -0.59 12.88 2.72
CA ARG A 7 0.42 13.62 3.50
C ARG A 7 1.83 13.22 3.06
N CYS A 8 2.82 14.01 3.49
CA CYS A 8 4.24 13.67 3.29
C CYS A 8 4.55 12.23 3.74
N LEU A 9 5.25 11.48 2.89
CA LEU A 9 5.63 10.08 3.13
C LEU A 9 6.34 9.90 4.47
N ASN A 10 7.33 10.75 4.77
CA ASN A 10 8.11 10.69 6.01
C ASN A 10 7.27 10.90 7.27
N VAL A 11 6.16 11.64 7.18
CA VAL A 11 5.21 11.78 8.30
C VAL A 11 4.50 10.45 8.52
N ARG A 12 3.96 9.83 7.46
CA ARG A 12 3.28 8.53 7.58
C ARG A 12 4.19 7.41 8.05
N LEU A 13 5.43 7.35 7.57
CA LEU A 13 6.38 6.32 8.03
C LEU A 13 6.69 6.47 9.52
N ARG A 14 6.83 7.70 10.02
CA ARG A 14 6.99 7.96 11.47
C ARG A 14 5.76 7.53 12.27
N GLU A 15 4.56 7.79 11.78
CA GLU A 15 3.33 7.35 12.44
C GLU A 15 3.21 5.82 12.47
N HIS A 16 3.53 5.14 11.37
CA HIS A 16 3.56 3.68 11.37
C HIS A 16 4.58 3.13 12.37
N LYS A 17 5.78 3.72 12.43
CA LYS A 17 6.80 3.34 13.42
C LYS A 17 6.32 3.59 14.85
N TYR A 18 5.64 4.71 15.10
CA TYR A 18 5.05 5.01 16.40
C TYR A 18 3.95 4.00 16.77
N ASN A 19 3.04 3.68 15.85
CA ASN A 19 1.96 2.73 16.08
C ASN A 19 2.47 1.32 16.43
N LEU A 20 3.61 0.91 15.86
CA LEU A 20 4.27 -0.33 16.28
C LEU A 20 4.69 -0.30 17.75
N SER A 21 5.29 0.81 18.21
CA SER A 21 5.66 0.97 19.62
C SER A 21 4.45 1.10 20.55
N ALA A 22 3.39 1.76 20.07
CA ALA A 22 2.13 1.92 20.79
C ALA A 22 1.22 0.68 20.74
N ARG A 23 1.66 -0.40 20.08
CA ARG A 23 0.93 -1.66 19.92
C ARG A 23 -0.46 -1.48 19.31
N SER A 24 -0.56 -0.62 18.30
CA SER A 24 -1.82 -0.22 17.69
C SER A 24 -1.82 -0.31 16.15
N GLY A 25 -3.02 -0.45 15.58
CA GLY A 25 -3.23 -0.49 14.14
C GLY A 25 -2.88 -1.82 13.46
N ASN A 26 -3.31 -1.96 12.21
CA ASN A 26 -3.23 -3.21 11.46
C ASN A 26 -1.79 -3.69 11.22
N LEU A 27 -0.84 -2.75 11.05
CA LEU A 27 0.56 -3.09 10.86
C LEU A 27 1.15 -3.77 12.11
N PHE A 28 0.79 -3.30 13.31
CA PHE A 28 1.22 -3.94 14.55
C PHE A 28 0.64 -5.36 14.69
N LEU A 29 -0.66 -5.52 14.45
CA LEU A 29 -1.31 -6.85 14.52
C LEU A 29 -0.62 -7.84 13.58
N HIS A 30 -0.35 -7.44 12.34
CA HIS A 30 0.36 -8.28 11.38
C HIS A 30 1.78 -8.63 11.86
N VAL A 31 2.55 -7.66 12.33
CA VAL A 31 3.92 -7.89 12.83
C VAL A 31 3.91 -8.84 14.03
N ARG A 32 2.97 -8.68 14.96
CA ARG A 32 2.81 -9.53 16.14
C ARG A 32 2.48 -10.97 15.75
N ASP A 33 1.54 -11.17 14.82
CA ASP A 33 1.03 -12.50 14.49
C ASP A 33 1.94 -13.24 13.50
N CYS A 34 2.59 -12.52 12.59
CA CYS A 34 3.44 -13.10 11.55
C CYS A 34 4.94 -13.13 11.92
N GLY A 35 5.40 -12.23 12.80
CA GLY A 35 6.83 -12.09 13.13
C GLY A 35 7.65 -11.29 12.09
N CYS A 36 6.98 -10.66 11.12
CA CYS A 36 7.62 -9.82 10.10
C CYS A 36 8.34 -8.61 10.70
N LEU A 37 9.47 -8.21 10.09
CA LEU A 37 10.17 -6.97 10.42
C LEU A 37 9.85 -5.86 9.40
N PRO A 38 9.22 -4.75 9.81
CA PRO A 38 8.95 -3.62 8.89
C PRO A 38 10.22 -2.87 8.50
N LEU A 39 10.55 -2.86 7.21
CA LEU A 39 11.71 -2.16 6.63
C LEU A 39 11.33 -0.77 6.14
N PHE A 40 11.17 0.20 7.05
CA PHE A 40 10.75 1.56 6.68
C PHE A 40 11.73 2.28 5.75
N GLY A 41 13.04 2.02 5.88
CA GLY A 41 14.08 2.61 5.03
C GLY A 41 14.00 2.19 3.57
N ASP A 42 13.45 1.01 3.30
CA ASP A 42 13.33 0.43 1.96
C ASP A 42 11.95 0.73 1.33
N THR A 43 11.23 1.71 1.87
CA THR A 43 9.92 2.09 1.34
C THR A 43 10.05 2.66 -0.06
N GLN A 44 9.33 2.06 -1.01
CA GLN A 44 9.28 2.53 -2.40
C GLN A 44 7.97 3.26 -2.70
N ILE A 45 8.07 4.38 -3.40
CA ILE A 45 6.90 5.06 -3.97
C ILE A 45 6.48 4.30 -5.23
N LYS A 46 5.25 3.80 -5.26
CA LYS A 46 4.71 3.05 -6.41
C LYS A 46 3.93 3.91 -7.41
N GLY A 47 3.69 5.18 -7.09
CA GLY A 47 2.98 6.13 -7.96
C GLY A 47 2.64 7.41 -7.19
N ARG A 48 2.36 8.49 -7.93
CA ARG A 48 1.89 9.77 -7.39
C ARG A 48 0.72 10.25 -8.23
N PHE A 49 -0.41 10.49 -7.56
CA PHE A 49 -1.66 10.89 -8.20
C PHE A 49 -2.27 12.03 -7.41
N SER A 50 -2.72 13.07 -8.10
CA SER A 50 -3.45 14.19 -7.50
C SER A 50 -4.88 13.81 -7.15
N ASP A 51 -5.50 12.93 -7.93
CA ASP A 51 -6.87 12.47 -7.75
C ASP A 51 -6.94 11.26 -6.79
N SER A 52 -7.95 11.23 -5.91
CA SER A 52 -8.13 10.13 -4.97
C SER A 52 -8.54 8.83 -5.65
N ARG A 53 -9.41 8.91 -6.66
CA ARG A 53 -9.92 7.75 -7.39
C ARG A 53 -8.81 7.08 -8.18
N GLU A 54 -7.94 7.85 -8.85
CA GLU A 54 -6.79 7.29 -9.56
C GLU A 54 -5.86 6.52 -8.62
N ARG A 55 -5.58 7.11 -7.44
CA ARG A 55 -4.74 6.49 -6.42
C ARG A 55 -5.36 5.21 -5.86
N GLU A 56 -6.68 5.20 -5.62
CA GLU A 56 -7.41 4.03 -5.12
C GLU A 56 -7.46 2.90 -6.16
N ILE A 57 -7.65 3.22 -7.44
CA ILE A 57 -7.54 2.25 -8.54
C ILE A 57 -6.13 1.67 -8.59
N TRP A 58 -5.10 2.50 -8.49
CA TRP A 58 -3.71 2.03 -8.50
C TRP A 58 -3.36 1.15 -7.29
N GLU A 59 -3.82 1.53 -6.10
CA GLU A 59 -3.67 0.75 -4.88
C GLU A 59 -4.34 -0.63 -5.03
N ALA A 60 -5.60 -0.66 -5.48
CA ALA A 60 -6.35 -1.90 -5.67
C ALA A 60 -5.69 -2.83 -6.69
N PHE A 61 -5.17 -2.27 -7.79
CA PHE A 61 -4.41 -3.01 -8.78
C PHE A 61 -3.13 -3.63 -8.19
N LEU A 62 -2.31 -2.84 -7.48
CA LEU A 62 -1.06 -3.34 -6.89
C LEU A 62 -1.28 -4.34 -5.77
N ILE A 63 -2.33 -4.18 -4.96
CA ILE A 63 -2.69 -5.14 -3.92
C ILE A 63 -3.09 -6.48 -4.56
N ALA A 64 -3.90 -6.46 -5.61
CA ALA A 64 -4.29 -7.67 -6.34
C ALA A 64 -3.08 -8.39 -6.96
N GLU A 65 -2.15 -7.63 -7.56
CA GLU A 65 -0.89 -8.15 -8.12
C GLU A 65 0.03 -8.76 -7.04
N GLY A 66 -0.01 -8.22 -5.83
CA GLY A 66 0.78 -8.70 -4.70
C GLY A 66 0.30 -10.04 -4.13
N GLY A 67 -0.95 -10.44 -4.41
CA GLY A 67 -1.56 -11.66 -3.90
C GLY A 67 -1.33 -11.86 -2.40
N ASP A 68 -1.01 -13.09 -2.00
CA ASP A 68 -0.77 -13.46 -0.60
C ASP A 68 0.44 -12.76 0.04
N LYS A 69 1.32 -12.16 -0.77
CA LYS A 69 2.47 -11.38 -0.26
C LYS A 69 2.06 -9.97 0.17
N CYS A 70 0.85 -9.52 -0.19
CA CYS A 70 0.32 -8.23 0.18
C CYS A 70 -0.70 -8.34 1.32
N VAL A 71 -0.27 -7.91 2.51
CA VAL A 71 -1.08 -7.91 3.74
C VAL A 71 -2.11 -6.76 3.82
N SER A 72 -2.23 -5.98 2.74
CA SER A 72 -3.10 -4.81 2.70
C SER A 72 -4.43 -5.14 2.04
N SER A 73 -5.50 -4.50 2.51
CA SER A 73 -6.82 -4.54 1.86
C SER A 73 -6.98 -3.30 0.99
N ALA A 74 -7.52 -3.48 -0.21
CA ALA A 74 -7.78 -2.38 -1.12
C ALA A 74 -8.93 -1.50 -0.62
N SER A 75 -8.85 -0.19 -0.89
CA SER A 75 -9.93 0.77 -0.62
C SER A 75 -11.16 0.54 -1.50
N ILE A 76 -10.94 0.02 -2.72
CA ILE A 76 -11.98 -0.33 -3.69
C ILE A 76 -11.70 -1.72 -4.30
N GLY A 77 -12.74 -2.38 -4.79
CA GLY A 77 -12.60 -3.61 -5.56
C GLY A 77 -12.46 -3.32 -7.05
N LEU A 78 -11.53 -4.02 -7.72
CA LEU A 78 -11.43 -4.03 -9.18
C LEU A 78 -11.90 -5.37 -9.73
N THR A 79 -12.72 -5.34 -10.77
CA THR A 79 -13.05 -6.50 -11.58
C THR A 79 -11.84 -6.96 -12.40
N THR A 80 -11.89 -8.18 -12.95
CA THR A 80 -10.81 -8.70 -13.80
C THR A 80 -10.54 -7.80 -15.02
N LYS A 81 -11.60 -7.32 -15.68
CA LYS A 81 -11.48 -6.44 -16.85
C LYS A 81 -10.84 -5.10 -16.52
N GLU A 82 -11.17 -4.53 -15.35
CA GLU A 82 -10.54 -3.28 -14.90
C GLU A 82 -9.05 -3.48 -14.59
N ARG A 83 -8.66 -4.62 -14.00
CA ARG A 83 -7.24 -4.94 -13.79
C ARG A 83 -6.48 -5.10 -15.11
N GLU A 84 -7.07 -5.80 -16.09
CA GLU A 84 -6.50 -5.96 -17.42
C GLU A 84 -6.32 -4.60 -18.12
N PHE A 85 -7.28 -3.70 -17.97
CA PHE A 85 -7.18 -2.33 -18.49
C PHE A 85 -6.05 -1.52 -17.85
N VAL A 86 -5.84 -1.66 -16.54
CA VAL A 86 -4.82 -0.90 -15.79
C VAL A 86 -3.40 -1.46 -15.98
N SER A 87 -3.26 -2.76 -16.25
CA SER A 87 -1.96 -3.45 -16.35
C SER A 87 -0.89 -2.73 -17.21
N PRO A 88 -1.20 -2.22 -18.42
CA PRO A 88 -0.21 -1.57 -19.27
C PRO A 88 0.37 -0.26 -18.71
N PHE A 89 -0.26 0.35 -17.71
CA PHE A 89 0.19 1.62 -17.13
C PHE A 89 1.32 1.42 -16.10
N LYS A 90 1.56 0.19 -15.63
CA LYS A 90 2.64 -0.18 -14.69
C LYS A 90 4.03 0.19 -15.19
N GLU A 91 4.24 0.08 -16.48
CA GLU A 91 5.53 0.34 -17.12
C GLU A 91 5.77 1.83 -17.41
N ARG A 92 4.75 2.69 -17.24
CA ARG A 92 4.80 4.12 -17.60
C ARG A 92 4.91 5.07 -16.40
N CYS A 93 4.75 4.58 -15.18
CA CYS A 93 4.69 5.40 -13.96
C CYS A 93 6.01 5.44 -13.16
N CYS A 94 7.16 5.17 -13.79
CA CYS A 94 8.49 5.30 -13.16
C CYS A 94 9.07 6.70 -13.39
#